data_AF-A0A1U9K4N2-F1
#
_entry.id   AF-A0A1U9K4N2-F1
#
_cell.length_a   1.000
_cell.length_b   1.000
_cell.length_c   1.000
_cell.angle_alpha   90.00
_cell.angle_beta   90.00
_cell.angle_gamma   90.00
#
_symmetry.space_group_name_H-M   'P 1'
#
loop_
_entity.id
_entity.type
_entity.pdbx_description
1 polymer ?
#
loop_
_entity_poly.entity_id
_entity_poly.type
_entity_poly.pdbx_seq_one_letter_code
_entity_poly.pdbx_strand_id
1 'polypeptide(L)'
;MIEKKRYHVYIGTYTDQSLPGIWQCSYDSRLGTLKSVDRVSGILNPSYLTVDEKHNRLYAVSESAEGRVVAFDIEGGTGKLSYRNTQSTLGGAPCHLTVDHEGKYLFVVNYMGGNVCLFPILSEGNIGNMSDNVRHYSNVEQQGRQEAHPHSAIVDPTNQFVVVSDLGLDKIIIYKLNREEHKLTFNDEVMERSGSGPRHFVFHPFRKYAYVMNELTSTITAFTYNAEQGSLGKIQTVSALPDSFTGESYGADIHVAPNGKFLYASNRGHDSIAVFKIDEESGVLTNVEYTPTNGRTPRNFAIAPDGNFLLVANQDSDSIVSFKIDQHTGRLKQTDNVIQITKPVCIKFGSVIRE
;
A
#
# COMPACT_ATOMS: atom_id res chain seq x y z
N MET A 1 -9.61 17.49 -24.90
CA MET A 1 -9.85 16.05 -25.21
C MET A 1 -8.88 15.27 -24.33
N ILE A 2 -9.35 14.48 -23.37
CA ILE A 2 -8.47 13.62 -22.56
C ILE A 2 -7.94 12.53 -23.50
N GLU A 3 -6.63 12.48 -23.68
CA GLU A 3 -5.97 11.47 -24.52
C GLU A 3 -6.24 10.08 -23.93
N LYS A 4 -6.74 9.17 -24.75
CA LYS A 4 -7.04 7.79 -24.34
C LYS A 4 -5.71 7.10 -24.02
N LYS A 5 -5.47 6.82 -22.73
CA LYS A 5 -4.34 6.01 -22.30
C LYS A 5 -4.87 4.69 -21.76
N ARG A 6 -4.20 3.61 -22.16
CA ARG A 6 -4.40 2.29 -21.57
C ARG A 6 -3.23 1.98 -20.67
N TYR A 7 -3.49 1.41 -19.51
CA TYR A 7 -2.45 1.03 -18.55
C TYR A 7 -2.50 -0.46 -18.30
N HIS A 8 -1.33 -1.07 -18.08
CA HIS A 8 -1.29 -2.36 -17.41
C HIS A 8 -1.63 -2.16 -15.93
N VAL A 9 -2.41 -3.08 -15.37
CA VAL A 9 -2.77 -3.09 -13.95
C VAL A 9 -2.60 -4.50 -13.42
N TYR A 10 -1.93 -4.63 -12.28
CA TYR A 10 -1.66 -5.91 -11.61
C TYR A 10 -2.45 -5.98 -10.32
N ILE A 11 -3.09 -7.11 -10.09
CA ILE A 11 -3.98 -7.32 -8.95
C ILE A 11 -3.50 -8.54 -8.18
N GLY A 12 -3.21 -8.33 -6.89
CA GLY A 12 -2.83 -9.38 -5.96
C GLY A 12 -4.05 -9.93 -5.22
N THR A 13 -4.05 -11.22 -4.90
CA THR A 13 -5.17 -11.91 -4.25
C THR A 13 -4.74 -12.78 -3.08
N TYR A 14 -5.70 -13.14 -2.22
CA TYR A 14 -5.55 -14.31 -1.33
C TYR A 14 -6.00 -15.56 -2.08
N THR A 15 -5.10 -16.54 -2.21
CA THR A 15 -5.37 -17.78 -2.96
C THR A 15 -4.33 -18.85 -2.65
N ASP A 16 -4.70 -20.11 -2.92
CA ASP A 16 -3.75 -21.22 -3.02
C ASP A 16 -2.86 -21.11 -4.27
N GLN A 17 -1.68 -21.75 -4.22
CA GLN A 17 -0.68 -21.76 -5.31
C GLN A 17 -1.20 -22.37 -6.61
N SER A 18 -2.12 -23.33 -6.55
CA SER A 18 -2.69 -23.97 -7.74
C SER A 18 -3.61 -23.06 -8.55
N LEU A 19 -4.10 -21.98 -7.94
CA LEU A 19 -5.02 -21.04 -8.53
C LEU A 19 -4.33 -19.72 -8.95
N PRO A 20 -4.94 -18.95 -9.85
CA PRO A 20 -4.45 -17.62 -10.22
C PRO A 20 -4.34 -16.66 -9.02
N GLY A 21 -3.11 -16.24 -8.70
CA GLY A 21 -2.82 -15.31 -7.60
C GLY A 21 -2.55 -13.88 -8.02
N ILE A 22 -1.88 -13.67 -9.17
CA ILE A 22 -1.68 -12.33 -9.72
C ILE A 22 -2.47 -12.22 -11.02
N TRP A 23 -3.35 -11.24 -11.11
CA TRP A 23 -4.12 -10.96 -12.32
C TRP A 23 -3.54 -9.75 -13.02
N GLN A 24 -3.28 -9.89 -14.32
CA GLN A 24 -2.92 -8.77 -15.18
C GLN A 24 -4.18 -8.30 -15.92
N CYS A 25 -4.43 -7.00 -15.84
CA CYS A 25 -5.54 -6.33 -16.48
C CYS A 25 -5.05 -5.19 -17.38
N SER A 26 -5.88 -4.83 -18.34
CA SER A 26 -5.82 -3.55 -19.04
C SER A 26 -6.83 -2.58 -18.42
N TYR A 27 -6.41 -1.34 -18.20
CA TYR A 27 -7.25 -0.26 -17.69
C TYR A 27 -7.46 0.79 -18.79
N ASP A 28 -8.71 1.20 -19.04
CA ASP A 28 -9.06 2.30 -19.94
C ASP A 28 -9.30 3.59 -19.15
N SER A 29 -8.42 4.58 -19.28
CA SER A 29 -8.47 5.80 -18.47
C SER A 29 -9.67 6.70 -18.73
N ARG A 30 -10.33 6.55 -19.88
CA ARG A 30 -11.52 7.34 -20.21
C ARG A 30 -12.76 6.79 -19.54
N LEU A 31 -12.85 5.45 -19.48
CA LEU A 31 -14.04 4.76 -18.98
C LEU A 31 -13.91 4.34 -17.52
N GLY A 32 -12.69 4.23 -17.00
CA GLY A 32 -12.45 3.69 -15.66
C GLY A 32 -12.66 2.18 -15.58
N THR A 33 -12.54 1.46 -16.70
CA THR A 33 -12.83 0.02 -16.81
C THR A 33 -11.56 -0.82 -16.73
N LEU A 34 -11.62 -1.93 -15.98
CA LEU A 34 -10.63 -3.00 -16.03
C LEU A 34 -11.11 -4.15 -16.91
N LYS A 35 -10.19 -4.75 -17.66
CA LYS A 35 -10.39 -6.02 -18.37
C LYS A 35 -9.22 -6.94 -18.08
N SER A 36 -9.49 -8.14 -17.56
CA SER A 36 -8.46 -9.17 -17.38
C SER A 36 -7.86 -9.60 -18.73
N VAL A 37 -6.55 -9.72 -18.77
CA VAL A 37 -5.75 -10.03 -19.95
C VAL A 37 -4.92 -11.30 -19.71
N ASP A 38 -4.28 -11.42 -18.54
CA ASP A 38 -3.49 -12.60 -18.19
C ASP A 38 -3.52 -12.87 -16.67
N ARG A 39 -2.92 -13.99 -16.26
CA ARG A 39 -2.90 -14.44 -14.87
C ARG A 39 -1.70 -15.34 -14.57
N VAL A 40 -1.17 -15.21 -13.36
CA VAL A 40 -0.05 -15.99 -12.83
C VAL A 40 -0.52 -16.83 -11.66
N SER A 41 -0.24 -18.14 -11.72
CA SER A 41 -0.39 -19.09 -10.61
C SER A 41 0.99 -19.44 -10.03
N GLY A 42 1.03 -20.30 -9.01
CA GLY A 42 2.28 -20.81 -8.41
C GLY A 42 2.80 -19.96 -7.24
N ILE A 43 2.02 -18.99 -6.77
CA ILE A 43 2.36 -18.13 -5.63
C ILE A 43 1.24 -18.24 -4.60
N LEU A 44 1.61 -18.48 -3.35
CA LEU A 44 0.66 -18.57 -2.25
C LEU A 44 0.36 -17.16 -1.77
N ASN A 45 -0.92 -16.76 -1.77
CA ASN A 45 -1.35 -15.46 -1.24
C ASN A 45 -0.47 -14.28 -1.66
N PRO A 46 -0.36 -13.94 -2.97
CA PRO A 46 0.31 -12.72 -3.40
C PRO A 46 -0.50 -11.46 -3.07
N SER A 47 -0.63 -11.20 -1.78
CA SER A 47 -1.57 -10.24 -1.19
C SER A 47 -1.15 -8.77 -1.35
N TYR A 48 0.13 -8.52 -1.64
CA TYR A 48 0.65 -7.19 -1.93
C TYR A 48 1.71 -7.26 -3.03
N LEU A 49 1.65 -6.28 -3.93
CA LEU A 49 2.53 -6.15 -5.09
C LEU A 49 3.20 -4.78 -5.07
N THR A 50 4.35 -4.64 -5.72
CA THR A 50 4.88 -3.34 -6.11
C THR A 50 5.47 -3.42 -7.52
N VAL A 51 5.41 -2.31 -8.24
CA VAL A 51 5.83 -2.21 -9.64
C VAL A 51 6.96 -1.20 -9.73
N ASP A 52 8.09 -1.64 -10.29
CA ASP A 52 9.18 -0.78 -10.72
C ASP A 52 9.03 -0.55 -12.22
N GLU A 53 8.28 0.50 -12.58
CA GLU A 53 7.99 0.82 -13.98
C GLU A 53 9.25 1.16 -14.77
N LYS A 54 10.24 1.80 -14.12
CA LYS A 54 11.48 2.24 -14.77
C LYS A 54 12.26 1.05 -15.32
N HIS A 55 12.25 -0.07 -14.61
CA HIS A 55 12.96 -1.28 -15.00
C HIS A 55 12.04 -2.39 -15.52
N ASN A 56 10.73 -2.14 -15.64
CA ASN A 56 9.71 -3.12 -16.02
C ASN A 56 9.75 -4.37 -15.13
N ARG A 57 9.67 -4.19 -13.82
CA ARG A 57 9.72 -5.29 -12.85
C ARG A 57 8.51 -5.23 -11.91
N LEU A 58 8.08 -6.40 -11.48
CA LEU A 58 7.07 -6.55 -10.44
C LEU A 58 7.62 -7.44 -9.34
N TYR A 59 7.37 -7.03 -8.10
CA TYR A 59 7.68 -7.83 -6.92
C TYR A 59 6.39 -8.10 -6.15
N ALA A 60 6.28 -9.31 -5.60
CA ALA A 60 5.10 -9.75 -4.86
C ALA A 60 5.51 -10.43 -3.55
N VAL A 61 4.77 -10.20 -2.47
CA VAL A 61 4.87 -11.08 -1.30
C VAL A 61 4.27 -12.44 -1.64
N SER A 62 4.63 -13.45 -0.85
CA SER A 62 3.87 -14.70 -0.69
C SER A 62 3.50 -14.76 0.79
N GLU A 63 2.28 -14.34 1.13
CA GLU A 63 1.83 -14.17 2.51
C GLU A 63 1.49 -15.53 3.16
N SER A 64 2.51 -16.16 3.73
CA SER A 64 2.43 -17.48 4.37
C SER A 64 3.24 -17.55 5.66
N ALA A 65 3.06 -18.61 6.45
CA ALA A 65 3.84 -18.82 7.69
C ALA A 65 5.35 -18.84 7.41
N GLU A 66 5.77 -19.46 6.32
CA GLU A 66 7.10 -19.30 5.74
C GLU A 66 7.03 -18.22 4.66
N GLY A 67 7.29 -16.97 5.05
CA GLY A 67 7.17 -15.82 4.17
C GLY A 67 8.19 -15.83 3.04
N ARG A 68 7.75 -15.41 1.85
CA ARG A 68 8.63 -15.22 0.70
C ARG A 68 8.33 -13.93 -0.03
N VAL A 69 9.28 -13.52 -0.85
CA VAL A 69 9.12 -12.49 -1.87
C VAL A 69 9.51 -13.06 -3.22
N VAL A 70 8.80 -12.66 -4.27
CA VAL A 70 8.92 -13.20 -5.63
C VAL A 70 9.12 -12.05 -6.61
N ALA A 71 10.02 -12.22 -7.57
CA ALA A 71 10.27 -11.24 -8.63
C ALA A 71 9.80 -11.74 -9.99
N PHE A 72 9.30 -10.79 -10.79
CA PHE A 72 8.87 -10.98 -12.16
C PHE A 72 9.45 -9.88 -13.06
N ASP A 73 9.78 -10.24 -14.29
CA ASP A 73 9.82 -9.27 -15.39
C ASP A 73 8.41 -8.94 -15.84
N ILE A 74 8.22 -7.69 -16.24
CA ILE A 74 7.06 -7.25 -17.02
C ILE A 74 7.48 -7.23 -18.49
N GLU A 75 6.94 -8.14 -19.28
CA GLU A 75 7.19 -8.21 -20.72
C GLU A 75 6.72 -6.93 -21.42
N GLY A 76 7.64 -6.27 -22.13
CA GLY A 76 7.35 -5.02 -22.84
C GLY A 76 6.19 -5.16 -23.83
N GLY A 77 5.24 -4.23 -23.79
CA GLY A 77 4.08 -4.16 -24.68
C GLY A 77 2.91 -5.07 -24.30
N THR A 78 3.17 -6.32 -23.89
CA THR A 78 2.11 -7.26 -23.46
C THR A 78 1.74 -7.07 -22.00
N GLY A 79 2.69 -6.65 -21.17
CA GLY A 79 2.57 -6.52 -19.72
C GLY A 79 2.48 -7.88 -19.00
N LYS A 80 2.78 -8.99 -19.68
CA LYS A 80 2.80 -10.32 -19.07
C LYS A 80 3.93 -10.43 -18.06
N LEU A 81 3.75 -11.33 -17.08
CA LEU A 81 4.74 -11.54 -16.04
C LEU A 81 5.55 -12.80 -16.30
N SER A 82 6.87 -12.67 -16.37
CA SER A 82 7.80 -13.80 -16.46
C SER A 82 8.52 -13.96 -15.11
N TYR A 83 8.40 -15.13 -14.50
CA TYR A 83 9.04 -15.41 -13.21
C TYR A 83 10.57 -15.29 -13.29
N ARG A 84 11.17 -14.69 -12.26
CA ARG A 84 12.63 -14.60 -12.10
C ARG A 84 13.17 -15.48 -10.99
N ASN A 85 12.94 -15.07 -9.74
CA ASN A 85 13.42 -15.76 -8.57
C ASN A 85 12.55 -15.46 -7.35
N THR A 86 12.86 -16.14 -6.24
CA THR A 86 12.23 -15.91 -4.94
C THR A 86 13.26 -15.94 -3.83
N GLN A 87 13.02 -15.16 -2.78
CA GLN A 87 13.81 -15.17 -1.55
C GLN A 87 12.89 -15.42 -0.35
N SER A 88 13.44 -16.06 0.69
CA SER A 88 12.77 -16.15 2.00
C SER A 88 12.85 -14.80 2.71
N THR A 89 11.78 -14.40 3.39
CA THR A 89 11.75 -13.19 4.23
C THR A 89 12.12 -13.47 5.69
N LEU A 90 12.48 -14.73 6.02
CA LEU A 90 12.82 -15.19 7.37
C LEU A 90 11.79 -14.74 8.44
N GLY A 91 10.53 -14.63 8.06
CA GLY A 91 9.43 -14.20 8.91
C GLY A 91 8.08 -14.65 8.33
N GLY A 92 7.05 -14.65 9.17
CA GLY A 92 5.71 -15.07 8.77
C GLY A 92 4.85 -13.93 8.28
N ALA A 93 3.98 -14.23 7.31
CA ALA A 93 2.99 -13.34 6.72
C ALA A 93 3.58 -12.00 6.23
N PRO A 94 4.50 -12.00 5.24
CA PRO A 94 4.91 -10.77 4.56
C PRO A 94 3.68 -10.12 3.94
N CYS A 95 3.37 -8.89 4.33
CA CYS A 95 2.08 -8.25 4.04
C CYS A 95 2.21 -6.96 3.24
N HIS A 96 3.43 -6.43 3.08
CA HIS A 96 3.71 -5.25 2.28
C HIS A 96 5.17 -5.25 1.81
N LEU A 97 5.41 -4.67 0.63
CA LEU A 97 6.74 -4.43 0.11
C LEU A 97 6.82 -3.12 -0.68
N THR A 98 8.00 -2.52 -0.74
CA THR A 98 8.27 -1.37 -1.61
C THR A 98 9.69 -1.43 -2.19
N VAL A 99 9.87 -0.82 -3.35
CA VAL A 99 11.18 -0.64 -3.99
C VAL A 99 11.65 0.80 -3.72
N ASP A 100 12.95 1.00 -3.55
CA ASP A 100 13.52 2.36 -3.46
C ASP A 100 13.42 3.09 -4.82
N HIS A 101 13.47 4.43 -4.82
CA HIS A 101 13.23 5.22 -6.03
C HIS A 101 14.28 5.00 -7.15
N GLU A 102 15.37 4.31 -6.84
CA GLU A 102 16.42 3.94 -7.81
C GLU A 102 16.31 2.49 -8.32
N GLY A 103 15.42 1.66 -7.79
CA GLY A 103 15.30 0.25 -8.19
C GLY A 103 16.45 -0.65 -7.73
N LYS A 104 17.12 -0.28 -6.64
CA LYS A 104 18.31 -0.95 -6.08
C LYS A 104 18.04 -1.73 -4.81
N TYR A 105 16.99 -1.38 -4.07
CA TYR A 105 16.64 -2.06 -2.82
C TYR A 105 15.15 -2.37 -2.76
N LEU A 106 14.84 -3.52 -2.16
CA LEU A 106 13.49 -3.98 -1.87
C LEU A 106 13.32 -4.14 -0.36
N PHE A 107 12.32 -3.46 0.18
CA PHE A 107 11.93 -3.54 1.59
C PHE A 107 10.69 -4.41 1.72
N VAL A 108 10.70 -5.34 2.68
CA VAL A 108 9.56 -6.24 2.94
C VAL A 108 9.27 -6.24 4.43
N VAL A 109 8.01 -6.19 4.83
CA VAL A 109 7.61 -6.30 6.24
C VAL A 109 6.81 -7.57 6.48
N ASN A 110 7.17 -8.30 7.51
CA ASN A 110 6.49 -9.52 7.95
C ASN A 110 5.58 -9.21 9.14
N TYR A 111 4.28 -9.39 8.97
CA TYR A 111 3.28 -9.11 10.00
C TYR A 111 3.45 -10.04 11.19
N MET A 112 3.39 -11.36 10.98
CA MET A 112 3.56 -12.35 12.06
C MET A 112 5.02 -12.49 12.49
N GLY A 113 5.94 -12.30 11.55
CA GLY A 113 7.38 -12.34 11.81
C GLY A 113 7.89 -11.13 12.60
N GLY A 114 7.13 -10.02 12.64
CA GLY A 114 7.48 -8.79 13.35
C GLY A 114 8.84 -8.20 12.97
N ASN A 115 9.22 -8.33 11.70
CA ASN A 115 10.54 -7.94 11.20
C ASN A 115 10.45 -7.25 9.83
N VAL A 116 11.45 -6.40 9.56
CA VAL A 116 11.65 -5.64 8.33
C VAL A 116 12.89 -6.17 7.62
N CYS A 117 12.72 -6.62 6.38
CA CYS A 117 13.79 -7.16 5.55
C CYS A 117 14.26 -6.14 4.53
N LEU A 118 15.57 -6.12 4.27
CA LEU A 118 16.20 -5.39 3.18
C LEU A 118 16.88 -6.36 2.22
N PHE A 119 16.49 -6.28 0.95
CA PHE A 119 17.12 -7.04 -0.13
C PHE A 119 17.73 -6.08 -1.14
N PRO A 120 19.00 -6.28 -1.56
CA PRO A 120 19.51 -5.64 -2.75
C PRO A 120 18.84 -6.24 -3.99
N ILE A 121 18.51 -5.39 -4.96
CA ILE A 121 18.06 -5.78 -6.29
C ILE A 121 19.30 -5.85 -7.19
N LEU A 122 19.58 -7.02 -7.74
CA LEU A 122 20.74 -7.22 -8.62
C LEU A 122 20.52 -6.49 -9.95
N SER A 123 21.61 -6.18 -10.67
CA SER A 123 21.56 -5.42 -11.93
C SER A 123 20.60 -6.01 -12.96
N GLU A 124 20.58 -7.33 -13.04
CA GLU A 124 19.68 -8.12 -13.88
C GLU A 124 18.22 -8.16 -13.40
N GLY A 125 17.92 -7.77 -12.15
CA GLY A 125 16.55 -7.64 -11.60
C GLY A 125 16.14 -8.71 -10.61
N ASN A 126 16.99 -9.70 -10.40
CA ASN A 126 16.80 -10.72 -9.38
C ASN A 126 16.87 -10.10 -7.98
N ILE A 127 16.08 -10.65 -7.04
CA ILE A 127 16.20 -10.32 -5.62
C ILE A 127 17.47 -11.00 -5.10
N GLY A 128 18.44 -10.20 -4.66
CA GLY A 128 19.69 -10.69 -4.06
C GLY A 128 19.46 -11.32 -2.68
N ASN A 129 20.54 -11.84 -2.09
CA ASN A 129 20.47 -12.34 -0.71
C ASN A 129 20.13 -11.19 0.24
N MET A 130 19.31 -11.48 1.26
CA MET A 130 18.92 -10.49 2.27
C MET A 130 20.18 -9.86 2.90
N SER A 131 20.27 -8.53 2.85
CA SER A 131 21.41 -7.80 3.40
C SER A 131 21.16 -7.32 4.83
N ASP A 132 19.90 -7.15 5.23
CA ASP A 132 19.53 -6.79 6.59
C ASP A 132 18.16 -7.34 6.99
N ASN A 133 17.99 -7.58 8.29
CA ASN A 133 16.75 -8.07 8.89
C ASN A 133 16.56 -7.46 10.29
N VAL A 134 15.75 -6.43 10.37
CA VAL A 134 15.50 -5.70 11.63
C VAL A 134 14.27 -6.29 12.31
N ARG A 135 14.46 -6.92 13.46
CA ARG A 135 13.37 -7.40 14.31
C ARG A 135 12.88 -6.27 15.21
N HIS A 136 11.58 -6.05 15.23
CA HIS A 136 10.94 -5.16 16.19
C HIS A 136 10.59 -5.94 17.46
N TYR A 137 10.76 -5.30 18.62
CA TYR A 137 10.49 -5.89 19.93
C TYR A 137 9.66 -4.93 20.79
N SER A 138 8.77 -5.48 21.60
CA SER A 138 8.11 -4.74 22.68
C SER A 138 9.03 -4.70 23.91
N ASN A 139 9.52 -3.52 24.31
CA ASN A 139 10.43 -3.38 25.45
C ASN A 139 9.72 -3.35 26.83
N VAL A 140 8.54 -3.98 26.97
CA VAL A 140 7.72 -3.85 28.19
C VAL A 140 7.43 -5.22 28.79
N GLU A 141 8.01 -5.52 29.96
CA GLU A 141 7.72 -6.69 30.81
C GLU A 141 6.31 -6.66 31.47
N GLN A 142 5.34 -5.94 30.89
CA GLN A 142 3.98 -5.86 31.44
C GLN A 142 3.06 -6.90 30.80
N GLN A 143 2.42 -7.65 31.69
CA GLN A 143 1.34 -8.60 31.47
C GLN A 143 0.37 -8.16 30.36
N GLY A 144 0.54 -8.71 29.15
CA GLY A 144 -0.51 -8.77 28.13
C GLY A 144 -0.57 -7.67 27.06
N ARG A 145 0.54 -7.06 26.63
CA ARG A 145 0.55 -6.15 25.45
C ARG A 145 1.30 -6.70 24.23
N GLN A 146 0.88 -6.13 23.08
CA GLN A 146 0.95 -6.59 21.69
C GLN A 146 2.36 -6.94 21.18
N GLU A 147 2.46 -8.08 20.49
CA GLU A 147 3.64 -8.47 19.71
C GLU A 147 3.83 -7.50 18.53
N ALA A 148 5.07 -7.30 18.08
CA ALA A 148 5.36 -6.41 16.95
C ALA A 148 4.76 -6.94 15.64
N HIS A 149 4.07 -6.06 14.90
CA HIS A 149 3.39 -6.36 13.65
C HIS A 149 3.59 -5.22 12.64
N PRO A 150 4.80 -5.05 12.06
CA PRO A 150 5.04 -4.10 11.00
C PRO A 150 4.16 -4.44 9.80
N HIS A 151 3.39 -3.45 9.35
CA HIS A 151 2.35 -3.64 8.33
C HIS A 151 2.64 -2.89 7.04
N SER A 152 3.46 -1.83 7.07
CA SER A 152 3.96 -1.20 5.83
C SER A 152 5.38 -0.66 6.00
N ALA A 153 6.12 -0.60 4.90
CA ALA A 153 7.40 0.11 4.78
C ALA A 153 7.34 0.99 3.53
N ILE A 154 7.53 2.29 3.70
CA ILE A 154 7.39 3.31 2.65
C ILE A 154 8.68 4.13 2.58
N VAL A 155 9.23 4.25 1.37
CA VAL A 155 10.43 5.04 1.13
C VAL A 155 10.04 6.51 1.03
N ASP A 156 10.80 7.37 1.70
CA ASP A 156 10.53 8.81 1.70
C ASP A 156 10.79 9.46 0.33
N PRO A 157 10.25 10.66 0.06
CA PRO A 157 10.43 11.34 -1.23
C PRO A 157 11.89 11.59 -1.63
N THR A 158 12.83 11.63 -0.67
CA THR A 158 14.27 11.85 -0.93
C THR A 158 15.07 10.56 -1.10
N ASN A 159 14.45 9.39 -0.98
CA ASN A 159 15.09 8.08 -1.11
C ASN A 159 16.19 7.80 -0.05
N GLN A 160 16.09 8.43 1.12
CA GLN A 160 17.06 8.35 2.22
C GLN A 160 16.53 7.58 3.42
N PHE A 161 15.23 7.67 3.67
CA PHE A 161 14.57 7.10 4.84
C PHE A 161 13.48 6.12 4.43
N VAL A 162 13.21 5.17 5.31
CA VAL A 162 12.13 4.19 5.22
C VAL A 162 11.26 4.33 6.46
N VAL A 163 9.99 4.64 6.25
CA VAL A 163 8.99 4.78 7.29
C VAL A 163 8.22 3.48 7.42
N VAL A 164 8.28 2.86 8.59
CA VAL A 164 7.65 1.59 8.90
C VAL A 164 6.51 1.82 9.90
N SER A 165 5.29 1.45 9.51
CA SER A 165 4.15 1.45 10.44
C SER A 165 4.09 0.09 11.15
N ASP A 166 4.25 0.09 12.47
CA ASP A 166 4.12 -1.10 13.30
C ASP A 166 2.81 -1.06 14.08
N LEU A 167 1.86 -1.88 13.60
CA LEU A 167 0.52 -2.00 14.15
C LEU A 167 0.58 -2.48 15.59
N GLY A 168 1.42 -3.48 15.86
CA GLY A 168 1.50 -4.11 17.17
C GLY A 168 2.19 -3.25 18.23
N LEU A 169 3.03 -2.30 17.81
CA LEU A 169 3.73 -1.43 18.75
C LEU A 169 3.07 -0.06 18.95
N ASP A 170 1.99 0.24 18.22
CA ASP A 170 1.45 1.60 18.10
C ASP A 170 2.53 2.62 17.70
N LYS A 171 3.43 2.26 16.78
CA LYS A 171 4.59 3.07 16.41
C LYS A 171 4.70 3.27 14.91
N ILE A 172 5.20 4.44 14.53
CA ILE A 172 5.81 4.69 13.23
C ILE A 172 7.32 4.80 13.47
N ILE A 173 8.09 3.88 12.90
CA ILE A 173 9.55 3.80 13.07
C ILE A 173 10.21 4.24 11.77
N ILE A 174 11.21 5.10 11.86
CA ILE A 174 11.91 5.66 10.71
C ILE A 174 13.34 5.13 10.73
N TYR A 175 13.74 4.50 9.62
CA TYR A 175 15.09 4.02 9.39
C TYR A 175 15.78 4.87 8.32
N LYS A 176 17.07 5.12 8.49
CA LYS A 176 17.94 5.62 7.42
C LYS A 176 18.48 4.42 6.63
N LEU A 177 18.44 4.50 5.31
CA LEU A 177 19.08 3.52 4.43
C LEU A 177 20.58 3.79 4.36
N ASN A 178 21.38 2.95 5.02
CA ASN A 178 22.83 2.96 4.89
C ASN A 178 23.23 2.14 3.65
N ARG A 179 23.55 2.84 2.56
CA ARG A 179 23.92 2.22 1.27
C ARG A 179 25.33 1.63 1.25
N GLU A 180 26.22 2.10 2.13
CA GLU A 180 27.58 1.57 2.23
C GLU A 180 27.58 0.21 2.93
N GLU A 181 26.80 0.07 4.01
CA GLU A 181 26.69 -1.18 4.77
C GLU A 181 25.55 -2.09 4.30
N HIS A 182 24.69 -1.62 3.39
CA HIS A 182 23.45 -2.29 2.95
C HIS A 182 22.51 -2.63 4.11
N LYS A 183 22.30 -1.68 5.03
CA LYS A 183 21.52 -1.84 6.27
C LYS A 183 20.51 -0.73 6.52
N LEU A 184 19.53 -1.03 7.37
CA LEU A 184 18.61 -0.08 7.96
C LEU A 184 19.14 0.35 9.33
N THR A 185 19.43 1.64 9.48
CA THR A 185 19.85 2.21 10.77
C THR A 185 18.68 2.96 11.39
N PHE A 186 18.34 2.67 12.64
CA PHE A 186 17.31 3.42 13.35
C PHE A 186 17.61 4.93 13.33
N ASN A 187 16.60 5.75 13.02
CA ASN A 187 16.73 7.20 12.94
C ASN A 187 15.82 7.91 13.94
N ASP A 188 14.53 7.60 13.91
CA ASP A 188 13.51 8.25 14.75
C ASP A 188 12.30 7.33 14.93
N GLU A 189 11.43 7.63 15.90
CA GLU A 189 10.13 6.98 16.04
C GLU A 189 9.07 7.93 16.58
N VAL A 190 7.82 7.73 16.17
CA VAL A 190 6.66 8.43 16.72
C VAL A 190 5.66 7.42 17.25
N MET A 191 5.29 7.60 18.52
CA MET A 191 4.22 6.84 19.17
C MET A 191 2.85 7.32 18.70
N GLU A 192 2.01 6.42 18.19
CA GLU A 192 0.59 6.64 18.02
C GLU A 192 -0.18 6.52 19.34
N ARG A 193 -1.48 6.84 19.30
CA ARG A 193 -2.34 6.62 20.47
C ARG A 193 -2.35 5.12 20.78
N SER A 194 -2.24 4.75 22.06
CA SER A 194 -2.27 3.34 22.43
C SER A 194 -3.55 2.65 21.97
N GLY A 195 -3.40 1.48 21.34
CA GLY A 195 -4.46 0.68 20.75
C GLY A 195 -4.93 1.15 19.37
N SER A 196 -4.18 2.03 18.69
CA SER A 196 -4.57 2.57 17.38
C SER A 196 -4.15 1.65 16.23
N GLY A 197 -2.97 1.03 16.32
CA GLY A 197 -2.44 0.14 15.32
C GLY A 197 -2.16 0.80 13.97
N PRO A 198 -1.09 1.60 13.80
CA PRO A 198 -0.74 2.20 12.53
C PRO A 198 -0.45 1.13 11.47
N ARG A 199 -1.07 1.28 10.30
CA ARG A 199 -1.12 0.24 9.27
C ARG A 199 -0.40 0.65 7.99
N HIS A 200 -1.02 1.52 7.20
CA HIS A 200 -0.47 2.04 5.94
C HIS A 200 -0.16 3.53 6.07
N PHE A 201 0.91 3.96 5.41
CA PHE A 201 1.44 5.31 5.46
C PHE A 201 1.54 5.90 4.05
N VAL A 202 1.34 7.20 3.90
CA VAL A 202 1.47 7.90 2.62
C VAL A 202 2.04 9.30 2.81
N PHE A 203 2.99 9.67 1.95
CA PHE A 203 3.49 11.05 1.86
C PHE A 203 2.61 11.87 0.93
N HIS A 204 2.43 13.16 1.24
CA HIS A 204 1.85 14.09 0.30
C HIS A 204 2.81 14.29 -0.90
N PRO A 205 2.33 14.30 -2.16
CA PRO A 205 3.21 14.34 -3.34
C PRO A 205 4.01 15.64 -3.54
N PHE A 206 3.68 16.73 -2.84
CA PHE A 206 4.19 18.09 -3.13
C PHE A 206 4.50 18.91 -1.87
N ARG A 207 3.92 18.53 -0.72
CA ARG A 207 4.02 19.26 0.54
C ARG A 207 4.71 18.39 1.56
N LYS A 208 5.22 19.01 2.62
CA LYS A 208 5.93 18.35 3.71
C LYS A 208 4.95 17.74 4.72
N TYR A 209 3.97 17.00 4.22
CA TYR A 209 2.97 16.29 5.04
C TYR A 209 3.00 14.80 4.77
N ALA A 210 2.56 14.04 5.74
CA ALA A 210 2.31 12.62 5.61
C ALA A 210 1.13 12.19 6.47
N TYR A 211 0.61 11.00 6.19
CA TYR A 211 -0.61 10.49 6.81
C TYR A 211 -0.47 9.00 7.06
N VAL A 212 -0.97 8.54 8.21
CA VAL A 212 -1.08 7.12 8.55
C VAL A 212 -2.54 6.75 8.76
N MET A 213 -2.93 5.58 8.25
CA MET A 213 -4.20 4.93 8.61
C MET A 213 -3.95 4.02 9.81
N ASN A 214 -4.70 4.23 10.88
CA ASN A 214 -4.71 3.38 12.06
C ASN A 214 -5.83 2.33 11.94
N GLU A 215 -5.45 1.05 11.94
CA GLU A 215 -6.32 -0.08 11.70
C GLU A 215 -7.36 -0.24 12.80
N LEU A 216 -6.90 -0.35 14.05
CA LEU A 216 -7.73 -0.80 15.17
C LEU A 216 -8.75 0.26 15.61
N THR A 217 -8.48 1.53 15.33
CA THR A 217 -9.38 2.64 15.68
C THR A 217 -10.07 3.27 14.49
N SER A 218 -9.80 2.84 13.25
CA SER A 218 -10.28 3.50 12.03
C SER A 218 -10.07 5.02 12.05
N THR A 219 -8.86 5.47 12.43
CA THR A 219 -8.49 6.89 12.48
C THR A 219 -7.35 7.19 11.53
N ILE A 220 -7.18 8.46 11.17
CA ILE A 220 -6.08 8.94 10.36
C ILE A 220 -5.30 9.96 11.19
N THR A 221 -3.99 9.76 11.34
CA THR A 221 -3.11 10.76 11.92
C THR A 221 -2.33 11.46 10.81
N ALA A 222 -2.37 12.79 10.83
CA ALA A 222 -1.63 13.67 9.92
C ALA A 222 -0.35 14.18 10.60
N PHE A 223 0.72 14.30 9.82
CA PHE A 223 2.04 14.73 10.27
C PHE A 223 2.64 15.79 9.36
N THR A 224 3.43 16.70 9.92
CA THR A 224 4.50 17.37 9.18
C THR A 224 5.67 16.40 9.01
N TYR A 225 6.40 16.53 7.91
CA TYR A 225 7.57 15.70 7.61
C TYR A 225 8.82 16.53 7.38
N ASN A 226 9.87 16.27 8.17
CA ASN A 226 11.19 16.84 7.94
C ASN A 226 12.06 15.83 7.19
N ALA A 227 12.21 16.04 5.88
CA ALA A 227 13.00 15.16 5.02
C ALA A 227 14.53 15.22 5.25
N GLU A 228 15.05 16.28 5.90
CA GLU A 228 16.47 16.36 6.22
C GLU A 228 16.82 15.53 7.46
N GLN A 229 15.91 15.53 8.44
CA GLN A 229 16.09 14.82 9.71
C GLN A 229 15.46 13.43 9.71
N GLY A 230 14.56 13.13 8.76
CA GLY A 230 13.77 11.90 8.77
C GLY A 230 12.87 11.81 10.00
N SER A 231 12.14 12.89 10.31
CA SER A 231 11.29 12.99 11.50
C SER A 231 9.86 13.45 11.18
N LEU A 232 8.92 13.11 12.06
CA LEU A 232 7.49 13.40 11.91
C LEU A 232 6.98 14.24 13.09
N GLY A 233 6.22 15.29 12.80
CA GLY A 233 5.53 16.11 13.80
C GLY A 233 4.02 15.96 13.70
N LYS A 234 3.34 15.49 14.75
CA LYS A 234 1.87 15.31 14.72
C LYS A 234 1.13 16.62 14.52
N ILE A 235 0.17 16.61 13.60
CA ILE A 235 -0.75 17.73 13.33
C ILE A 235 -2.11 17.44 13.98
N GLN A 236 -2.73 16.32 13.63
CA GLN A 236 -4.05 15.94 14.12
C GLN A 236 -4.29 14.43 13.98
N THR A 237 -5.28 13.93 14.71
CA THR A 237 -5.87 12.60 14.48
C THR A 237 -7.38 12.76 14.33
N VAL A 238 -7.96 12.20 13.26
CA VAL A 238 -9.39 12.30 12.95
C VAL A 238 -10.01 10.92 12.71
N SER A 239 -11.31 10.78 12.99
CA SER A 239 -12.06 9.56 12.67
C SER A 239 -12.24 9.42 11.16
N ALA A 240 -12.00 8.21 10.63
CA ALA A 240 -12.36 7.83 9.26
C ALA A 240 -13.77 7.22 9.18
N LEU A 241 -14.56 7.30 10.26
CA LEU A 241 -15.95 6.84 10.32
C LEU A 241 -16.90 8.01 10.65
N PRO A 242 -18.16 7.95 10.23
CA PRO A 242 -19.19 8.86 10.71
C PRO A 242 -19.37 8.74 12.23
N ASP A 243 -19.62 9.84 12.91
CA ASP A 243 -19.86 9.86 14.37
C ASP A 243 -21.04 8.96 14.81
N SER A 244 -21.98 8.70 13.90
CA SER A 244 -23.14 7.84 14.14
C SER A 244 -22.84 6.34 14.04
N PHE A 245 -21.67 5.94 13.55
CA PHE A 245 -21.34 4.53 13.36
C PHE A 245 -20.83 3.91 14.66
N THR A 246 -21.45 2.80 15.07
CA THR A 246 -21.16 2.09 16.33
C THR A 246 -20.73 0.63 16.13
N GLY A 247 -20.62 0.18 14.88
CA GLY A 247 -20.18 -1.17 14.56
C GLY A 247 -18.66 -1.34 14.63
N GLU A 248 -18.20 -2.57 14.43
CA GLU A 248 -16.76 -2.84 14.28
C GLU A 248 -16.27 -2.37 12.90
N SER A 249 -15.12 -1.69 12.90
CA SER A 249 -14.47 -1.28 11.67
C SER A 249 -12.96 -1.25 11.84
N TYR A 250 -12.27 -1.71 10.80
CA TYR A 250 -10.83 -1.73 10.73
C TYR A 250 -10.32 -0.94 9.53
N GLY A 251 -9.54 0.10 9.81
CA GLY A 251 -8.84 0.85 8.78
C GLY A 251 -7.95 -0.05 7.93
N ALA A 252 -7.85 0.23 6.63
CA ALA A 252 -7.01 -0.55 5.74
C ALA A 252 -6.04 0.31 4.94
N ASP A 253 -6.48 0.89 3.84
CA ASP A 253 -5.57 1.53 2.89
C ASP A 253 -5.74 3.04 2.89
N ILE A 254 -4.71 3.77 2.46
CA ILE A 254 -4.70 5.24 2.45
C ILE A 254 -3.90 5.77 1.26
N HIS A 255 -4.48 6.72 0.54
CA HIS A 255 -3.85 7.34 -0.62
C HIS A 255 -4.17 8.84 -0.69
N VAL A 256 -3.19 9.63 -1.10
CA VAL A 256 -3.38 11.04 -1.49
C VAL A 256 -3.59 11.07 -3.01
N ALA A 257 -4.58 11.85 -3.47
CA ALA A 257 -4.79 12.06 -4.90
C ALA A 257 -3.53 12.61 -5.57
N PRO A 258 -3.29 12.31 -6.87
CA PRO A 258 -2.14 12.85 -7.61
C PRO A 258 -2.06 14.39 -7.61
N ASN A 259 -3.20 15.08 -7.46
CA ASN A 259 -3.25 16.54 -7.36
C ASN A 259 -2.92 17.09 -5.96
N GLY A 260 -2.74 16.22 -4.95
CA GLY A 260 -2.41 16.58 -3.57
C GLY A 260 -3.57 17.12 -2.73
N LYS A 261 -4.77 17.29 -3.29
CA LYS A 261 -5.86 18.04 -2.63
C LYS A 261 -6.76 17.20 -1.75
N PHE A 262 -6.79 15.89 -1.98
CA PHE A 262 -7.70 14.97 -1.32
C PHE A 262 -6.98 13.74 -0.82
N LEU A 263 -7.44 13.22 0.31
CA LEU A 263 -6.99 11.98 0.90
C LEU A 263 -8.17 11.02 1.01
N TYR A 264 -7.92 9.76 0.66
CA TYR A 264 -8.88 8.68 0.70
C TYR A 264 -8.38 7.63 1.66
N ALA A 265 -9.28 7.05 2.45
CA ALA A 265 -8.96 5.93 3.33
C ALA A 265 -10.06 4.88 3.30
N SER A 266 -9.71 3.59 3.28
CA SER A 266 -10.70 2.52 3.29
C SER A 266 -10.92 1.93 4.68
N ASN A 267 -12.17 1.57 4.96
CA ASN A 267 -12.60 0.95 6.22
C ASN A 267 -13.27 -0.39 5.92
N ARG A 268 -12.80 -1.47 6.57
CA ARG A 268 -13.40 -2.81 6.51
C ARG A 268 -14.40 -2.96 7.65
N GLY A 269 -15.61 -3.43 7.37
CA GLY A 269 -16.71 -3.49 8.35
C GLY A 269 -17.72 -2.36 8.14
N HIS A 270 -17.27 -1.10 8.10
CA HIS A 270 -18.09 -0.01 7.55
C HIS A 270 -18.18 -0.06 6.01
N ASP A 271 -17.25 -0.79 5.36
CA ASP A 271 -17.21 -1.06 3.92
C ASP A 271 -17.35 0.22 3.07
N SER A 272 -16.48 1.19 3.37
CA SER A 272 -16.52 2.54 2.79
C SER A 272 -15.13 3.07 2.42
N ILE A 273 -15.08 4.03 1.50
CA ILE A 273 -13.98 4.98 1.39
C ILE A 273 -14.37 6.29 2.11
N ALA A 274 -13.61 6.67 3.13
CA ALA A 274 -13.65 8.00 3.72
C ALA A 274 -12.87 8.99 2.84
N VAL A 275 -13.45 10.15 2.56
CA VAL A 275 -12.88 11.20 1.73
C VAL A 275 -12.60 12.42 2.58
N PHE A 276 -11.38 12.95 2.48
CA PHE A 276 -10.95 14.16 3.17
C PHE A 276 -10.37 15.17 2.20
N LYS A 277 -10.65 16.45 2.44
CA LYS A 277 -9.93 17.57 1.85
C LYS A 277 -8.69 17.84 2.69
N ILE A 278 -7.54 18.00 2.03
CA ILE A 278 -6.30 18.42 2.65
C ILE A 278 -6.22 19.95 2.60
N ASP A 279 -6.00 20.58 3.74
CA ASP A 279 -5.62 21.99 3.79
C ASP A 279 -4.17 22.17 3.31
N GLU A 280 -3.96 23.02 2.31
CA GLU A 280 -2.66 23.13 1.64
C GLU A 280 -1.56 23.77 2.51
N GLU A 281 -1.94 24.55 3.52
CA GLU A 281 -1.02 25.30 4.38
C GLU A 281 -0.68 24.60 5.69
N SER A 282 -1.63 23.84 6.23
CA SER A 282 -1.50 23.18 7.53
C SER A 282 -1.44 21.65 7.45
N GLY A 283 -1.86 21.05 6.33
CA GLY A 283 -1.97 19.59 6.18
C GLY A 283 -3.16 18.97 6.93
N VAL A 284 -3.99 19.79 7.56
CA VAL A 284 -5.22 19.40 8.27
C VAL A 284 -6.21 18.73 7.31
N LEU A 285 -6.84 17.65 7.78
CA LEU A 285 -7.88 16.93 7.07
C LEU A 285 -9.26 17.39 7.52
N THR A 286 -10.11 17.76 6.57
CA THR A 286 -11.55 18.00 6.79
C THR A 286 -12.36 16.94 6.05
N ASN A 287 -13.28 16.27 6.75
CA ASN A 287 -14.13 15.25 6.13
C ASN A 287 -15.00 15.86 5.02
N VAL A 288 -15.11 15.13 3.90
CA VAL A 288 -15.96 15.47 2.76
C VAL A 288 -17.17 14.53 2.72
N GLU A 289 -16.91 13.22 2.76
CA GLU A 289 -17.95 12.19 2.75
C GLU A 289 -17.40 10.82 3.17
N TYR A 290 -18.32 9.86 3.31
CA TYR A 290 -18.03 8.44 3.46
C TYR A 290 -18.83 7.70 2.39
N THR A 291 -18.14 7.10 1.42
CA THR A 291 -18.76 6.50 0.24
C THR A 291 -18.75 4.99 0.35
N PRO A 292 -19.92 4.31 0.38
CA PRO A 292 -19.97 2.86 0.37
C PRO A 292 -19.23 2.26 -0.84
N THR A 293 -18.46 1.20 -0.62
CA THR A 293 -17.68 0.57 -1.70
C THR A 293 -18.51 -0.37 -2.58
N ASN A 294 -19.77 -0.61 -2.17
CA ASN A 294 -20.70 -1.54 -2.82
C ASN A 294 -20.10 -2.94 -3.01
N GLY A 295 -19.31 -3.34 -2.02
CA GLY A 295 -18.76 -4.67 -1.79
C GLY A 295 -18.41 -4.80 -0.32
N ARG A 296 -17.63 -5.83 0.04
CA ARG A 296 -17.25 -6.08 1.44
C ARG A 296 -15.75 -6.16 1.62
N THR A 297 -15.26 -5.63 2.75
CA THR A 297 -13.85 -5.67 3.14
C THR A 297 -12.95 -5.00 2.08
N PRO A 298 -13.07 -3.67 1.86
CA PRO A 298 -12.21 -2.92 0.94
C PRO A 298 -10.76 -2.81 1.47
N ARG A 299 -10.01 -3.91 1.34
CA ARG A 299 -8.66 -4.05 1.92
C ARG A 299 -7.61 -3.19 1.21
N ASN A 300 -7.83 -2.87 -0.07
CA ASN A 300 -6.96 -1.99 -0.86
C ASN A 300 -7.77 -1.25 -1.92
N PHE A 301 -7.27 -0.09 -2.31
CA PHE A 301 -7.74 0.60 -3.50
C PHE A 301 -6.56 1.27 -4.21
N ALA A 302 -6.78 1.73 -5.43
CA ALA A 302 -5.81 2.52 -6.16
C ALA A 302 -6.49 3.70 -6.85
N ILE A 303 -5.82 4.85 -6.84
CA ILE A 303 -6.21 6.01 -7.64
C ILE A 303 -5.50 5.88 -9.00
N ALA A 304 -6.25 6.04 -10.08
CA ALA A 304 -5.68 6.02 -11.42
C ALA A 304 -4.60 7.12 -11.57
N PRO A 305 -3.54 6.92 -12.38
CA PRO A 305 -2.45 7.89 -12.49
C PRO A 305 -2.88 9.30 -12.93
N ASP A 306 -3.99 9.40 -13.67
CA ASP A 306 -4.58 10.68 -14.09
C ASP A 306 -5.50 11.32 -13.03
N GLY A 307 -5.72 10.64 -11.90
CA GLY A 307 -6.56 11.08 -10.79
C GLY A 307 -8.06 11.00 -11.06
N ASN A 308 -8.51 10.53 -12.23
CA ASN A 308 -9.92 10.62 -12.63
C ASN A 308 -10.81 9.53 -12.01
N PHE A 309 -10.22 8.39 -11.65
CA PHE A 309 -10.94 7.25 -11.10
C PHE A 309 -10.22 6.65 -9.90
N LEU A 310 -11.00 6.02 -9.03
CA LEU A 310 -10.56 5.23 -7.89
C LEU A 310 -11.12 3.81 -8.04
N LEU A 311 -10.26 2.81 -7.95
CA LEU A 311 -10.61 1.39 -8.07
C LEU A 311 -10.51 0.73 -6.70
N VAL A 312 -11.61 0.18 -6.18
CA VAL A 312 -11.66 -0.43 -4.84
C VAL A 312 -11.68 -1.95 -4.96
N ALA A 313 -10.70 -2.63 -4.36
CA ALA A 313 -10.67 -4.08 -4.23
C ALA A 313 -11.41 -4.53 -2.96
N ASN A 314 -12.60 -5.09 -3.14
CA ASN A 314 -13.42 -5.62 -2.06
C ASN A 314 -13.16 -7.13 -1.91
N GLN A 315 -12.42 -7.48 -0.86
CA GLN A 315 -11.91 -8.84 -0.63
C GLN A 315 -13.04 -9.87 -0.52
N ASP A 316 -14.03 -9.61 0.32
CA ASP A 316 -15.04 -10.62 0.73
C ASP A 316 -16.29 -10.60 -0.15
N SER A 317 -16.25 -9.83 -1.24
CA SER A 317 -17.25 -9.83 -2.31
C SER A 317 -16.65 -10.10 -3.68
N ASP A 318 -15.39 -10.54 -3.76
CA ASP A 318 -14.71 -10.97 -4.99
C ASP A 318 -14.82 -9.95 -6.15
N SER A 319 -14.77 -8.65 -5.83
CA SER A 319 -15.08 -7.59 -6.79
C SER A 319 -14.10 -6.43 -6.72
N ILE A 320 -13.78 -5.84 -7.87
CA ILE A 320 -13.19 -4.51 -7.96
C ILE A 320 -14.21 -3.55 -8.57
N VAL A 321 -14.55 -2.50 -7.83
CA VAL A 321 -15.55 -1.49 -8.21
C VAL A 321 -14.85 -0.17 -8.54
N SER A 322 -15.26 0.47 -9.64
CA SER A 322 -14.68 1.75 -10.10
C SER A 322 -15.57 2.95 -9.73
N PHE A 323 -14.94 3.99 -9.22
CA PHE A 323 -15.55 5.26 -8.83
C PHE A 323 -14.91 6.40 -9.61
N LYS A 324 -15.72 7.29 -10.15
CA LYS A 324 -15.23 8.55 -10.72
C LYS A 324 -14.97 9.55 -9.60
N ILE A 325 -13.83 10.22 -9.65
CA ILE A 325 -13.45 11.28 -8.71
C ILE A 325 -13.86 12.63 -9.29
N ASP A 326 -14.67 13.38 -8.55
CA ASP A 326 -14.89 14.79 -8.81
C ASP A 326 -13.62 15.58 -8.42
N GLN A 327 -12.93 16.15 -9.41
CA GLN A 327 -11.63 16.80 -9.20
C GLN A 327 -11.68 18.07 -8.34
N HIS A 328 -12.86 18.67 -8.16
CA HIS A 328 -13.03 19.90 -7.39
C HIS A 328 -13.39 19.63 -5.94
N THR A 329 -14.17 18.58 -5.69
CA THR A 329 -14.73 18.27 -4.37
C THR A 329 -14.12 17.02 -3.74
N GLY A 330 -13.42 16.18 -4.52
CA GLY A 330 -12.88 14.89 -4.09
C GLY A 330 -13.94 13.79 -3.99
N ARG A 331 -15.21 14.12 -4.23
CA ARG A 331 -16.33 13.19 -4.05
C ARG A 331 -16.27 12.04 -5.05
N LEU A 332 -16.73 10.87 -4.61
CA LEU A 332 -16.74 9.63 -5.36
C LEU A 332 -18.15 9.34 -5.88
N LYS A 333 -18.24 9.12 -7.19
CA LYS A 333 -19.45 8.60 -7.82
C LYS A 333 -19.17 7.22 -8.38
N GLN A 334 -19.85 6.21 -7.86
CA GLN A 334 -19.77 4.85 -8.40
C GLN A 334 -20.11 4.85 -9.90
N THR A 335 -19.35 4.06 -10.66
CA THR A 335 -19.64 3.73 -12.06
C THR A 335 -20.29 2.35 -12.16
N ASP A 336 -20.84 2.02 -13.32
CA ASP A 336 -21.35 0.67 -13.59
C ASP A 336 -20.21 -0.36 -13.83
N ASN A 337 -18.95 0.07 -13.76
CA ASN A 337 -17.81 -0.79 -14.05
C ASN A 337 -17.40 -1.58 -12.81
N VAL A 338 -17.63 -2.88 -12.90
CA VAL A 338 -17.22 -3.87 -11.90
C VAL A 338 -16.54 -5.02 -12.61
N ILE A 339 -15.40 -5.49 -12.08
CA ILE A 339 -14.77 -6.74 -12.50
C ILE A 339 -14.78 -7.73 -11.34
N GLN A 340 -15.10 -8.98 -11.62
CA GLN A 340 -15.10 -10.07 -10.64
C GLN A 340 -13.73 -10.73 -10.63
N ILE A 341 -13.02 -10.65 -9.51
CA ILE A 341 -11.73 -11.27 -9.26
C ILE A 341 -11.78 -11.78 -7.83
N THR A 342 -11.46 -13.06 -7.62
CA THR A 342 -11.52 -13.67 -6.29
C THR A 342 -10.54 -13.00 -5.33
N LYS A 343 -11.05 -12.59 -4.16
CA LYS A 343 -10.32 -11.99 -3.04
C LYS A 343 -9.24 -10.99 -3.44
N PRO A 344 -9.59 -9.92 -4.18
CA PRO A 344 -8.61 -8.93 -4.61
C PRO A 344 -8.22 -8.08 -3.40
N VAL A 345 -6.91 -7.92 -3.18
CA VAL A 345 -6.37 -7.24 -1.99
C VAL A 345 -5.19 -6.31 -2.27
N CYS A 346 -4.76 -6.21 -3.54
CA CYS A 346 -3.79 -5.21 -3.99
C CYS A 346 -4.07 -4.83 -5.44
N ILE A 347 -4.01 -3.54 -5.77
CA ILE A 347 -4.07 -3.00 -7.14
C ILE A 347 -2.84 -2.13 -7.35
N LYS A 348 -2.04 -2.44 -8.37
CA LYS A 348 -0.91 -1.60 -8.79
C LYS A 348 -1.00 -1.28 -10.28
N PHE A 349 -0.88 0.00 -10.61
CA PHE A 349 -0.70 0.43 -11.99
C PHE A 349 0.73 0.13 -12.44
N GLY A 350 0.87 -0.20 -13.71
CA GLY A 350 2.14 -0.25 -14.42
C GLY A 350 2.13 0.66 -15.64
N SER A 351 3.05 0.39 -16.56
CA SER A 351 3.28 1.22 -17.73
C SER A 351 2.08 1.36 -18.68
N VAL A 352 2.09 2.45 -19.44
CA VAL A 352 1.11 2.73 -20.50
C VAL A 352 1.29 1.71 -21.64
N ILE A 353 0.19 1.10 -22.07
CA ILE A 353 0.12 0.24 -23.25
C ILE A 353 0.28 1.13 -24.48
N ARG A 354 1.39 0.95 -25.22
CA ARG A 354 1.61 1.61 -26.51
C ARG A 354 0.79 0.85 -27.57
N GLU A 355 -0.17 1.54 -28.20
CA GLU A 355 -0.96 1.01 -29.32
C GLU A 355 -0.14 0.93 -30.61
#